data_AF-A0A6A3YQY1-F1
#
_entry.id   AF-A0A6A3YQY1-F1
#
_cell.length_a   1.000
_cell.length_b   1.000
_cell.length_c   1.000
_cell.angle_alpha   90.00
_cell.angle_beta   90.00
_cell.angle_gamma   90.00
#
_symmetry.space_group_name_H-M   'P 1'
#
loop_
_entity.id
_entity.type
_entity.pdbx_description
1 polymer ?
#
loop_
_entity_poly.entity_id
_entity_poly.type
_entity_poly.pdbx_seq_one_letter_code
_entity_poly.pdbx_strand_id
1 'polypeptide(L)'
;MGCYVDRSQSQDCVGIGETVYSTAGRTRIKITLAGYLVYLFDIWLGDLSGQEAILGMDFMVPAGIRLDLADGSLCLPDDVRIQLSGRRQLYNVKSRVVRLDQHLQIDVGDSMEVPMRKQT
;
A
#
# COMPACT_ATOMS: atom_id res chain seq x y z
N MET A 1 -23.86 16.11 9.17
CA MET A 1 -22.97 15.29 10.00
C MET A 1 -21.55 15.77 9.75
N GLY A 2 -20.92 16.44 10.71
CA GLY A 2 -19.53 16.90 10.57
C GLY A 2 -18.56 15.83 11.10
N CYS A 3 -17.39 15.68 10.47
CA CYS A 3 -16.30 14.90 11.03
C CYS A 3 -15.69 15.64 12.22
N TYR A 4 -15.37 14.91 13.30
CA TYR A 4 -14.63 15.47 14.44
C TYR A 4 -13.15 15.54 14.08
N VAL A 5 -12.55 16.71 14.26
CA VAL A 5 -11.12 16.94 14.04
C VAL A 5 -10.49 17.32 15.37
N ASP A 6 -9.59 16.48 15.86
CA ASP A 6 -8.80 16.79 17.05
C ASP A 6 -7.63 17.70 16.66
N ARG A 7 -7.81 19.00 16.90
CA ARG A 7 -6.80 20.03 16.63
C ARG A 7 -5.74 20.16 17.73
N SER A 8 -5.84 19.40 18.82
CA SER A 8 -4.83 19.42 19.89
C SER A 8 -3.55 18.68 19.53
N GLN A 9 -3.60 17.87 18.46
CA GLN A 9 -2.49 17.07 17.97
C GLN A 9 -1.85 17.67 16.72
N SER A 10 -0.54 17.53 16.62
CA SER A 10 0.24 17.89 15.43
C SER A 10 1.30 16.83 15.12
N GLN A 11 1.72 16.77 13.87
CA GLN A 11 2.75 15.85 13.40
C GLN A 11 3.67 16.56 12.41
N ASP A 12 4.97 16.45 12.66
CA ASP A 12 6.00 16.84 11.70
C ASP A 12 6.31 15.64 10.79
N CYS A 13 6.40 15.90 9.49
CA CYS A 13 6.80 14.92 8.49
C CYS A 13 7.85 15.50 7.56
N VAL A 14 8.75 14.65 7.08
CA VAL A 14 9.79 15.03 6.13
C VAL A 14 9.49 14.33 4.81
N GLY A 15 9.25 15.13 3.78
CA GLY A 15 8.99 14.64 2.43
C GLY A 15 10.27 14.42 1.63
N ILE A 16 10.09 14.16 0.33
CA ILE A 16 11.19 14.13 -0.63
C ILE A 16 11.73 15.56 -0.77
N GLY A 17 13.00 15.78 -0.42
CA GLY A 17 13.63 17.10 -0.39
C GLY A 17 13.95 17.64 1.00
N GLU A 18 13.86 16.80 2.04
CA GLU A 18 14.31 17.07 3.43
C GLU A 18 13.65 18.27 4.12
N THR A 19 12.64 18.86 3.50
CA THR A 19 11.87 19.96 4.10
C THR A 19 10.88 19.39 5.10
N VAL A 20 10.90 19.94 6.31
CA VAL A 20 9.94 19.60 7.36
C VAL A 20 8.60 20.27 7.05
N TYR A 21 7.55 19.47 7.06
CA TYR A 21 6.17 19.89 6.91
C TYR A 21 5.39 19.52 8.17
N SER A 22 4.75 20.49 8.80
CA SER A 22 3.98 20.29 10.03
C SER A 22 2.49 20.29 9.72
N THR A 23 1.81 19.22 10.15
CA THR A 23 0.35 19.07 10.07
C THR A 23 -0.28 19.21 11.44
N ALA A 24 -1.47 19.81 11.51
CA ALA A 24 -2.23 19.95 12.75
C ALA A 24 -3.66 19.48 12.50
N GLY A 25 -4.19 18.70 13.44
CA GLY A 25 -5.48 18.06 13.25
C GLY A 25 -5.34 16.59 12.92
N ARG A 26 -5.97 15.76 13.74
CA ARG A 26 -6.14 14.33 13.49
C ARG A 26 -7.62 14.00 13.43
N THR A 27 -8.03 13.16 12.48
CA THR A 27 -9.44 12.75 12.36
C THR A 27 -9.54 11.28 12.03
N ARG A 28 -10.59 10.65 12.55
CA ARG A 28 -10.91 9.25 12.25
C ARG A 28 -11.76 9.18 11.00
N ILE A 29 -11.27 8.49 9.98
CA ILE A 29 -12.01 8.24 8.75
C ILE A 29 -12.38 6.77 8.61
N LYS A 30 -13.38 6.51 7.77
CA LYS A 30 -13.79 5.17 7.36
C LYS A 30 -13.34 4.94 5.93
N ILE A 31 -12.51 3.93 5.70
CA ILE A 31 -12.05 3.51 4.38
C ILE A 31 -12.75 2.20 4.05
N THR A 32 -13.37 2.11 2.87
CA THR A 32 -14.00 0.87 2.38
C THR A 32 -13.21 0.35 1.19
N LEU A 33 -12.70 -0.88 1.32
CA LEU A 33 -12.00 -1.60 0.25
C LEU A 33 -12.90 -2.75 -0.23
N ALA A 34 -12.76 -3.15 -1.49
CA ALA A 34 -13.45 -4.33 -2.05
C ALA A 34 -15.00 -4.30 -1.97
N GLY A 35 -15.61 -3.19 -1.56
CA GLY A 35 -17.04 -3.09 -1.31
C GLY A 35 -17.54 -3.71 0.01
N TYR A 36 -16.71 -4.47 0.74
CA TYR A 36 -17.11 -5.14 1.98
C TYR A 36 -16.12 -5.02 3.14
N LEU A 37 -14.86 -4.65 2.88
CA LEU A 37 -13.84 -4.47 3.91
C LEU A 37 -13.89 -3.03 4.42
N VAL A 38 -14.14 -2.84 5.70
CA VAL A 38 -14.25 -1.51 6.31
C VAL A 38 -13.17 -1.33 7.37
N TYR A 39 -12.37 -0.29 7.21
CA TYR A 39 -11.30 0.10 8.12
C TYR A 39 -11.62 1.46 8.74
N LEU A 40 -11.33 1.59 10.03
CA LEU A 40 -11.32 2.88 10.72
C LEU A 40 -9.86 3.26 10.95
N PHE A 41 -9.48 4.45 10.51
CA PHE A 41 -8.08 4.89 10.58
C PHE A 41 -8.01 6.35 10.98
N ASP A 42 -7.06 6.68 11.87
CA ASP A 42 -6.82 8.05 12.30
C ASP A 42 -5.77 8.69 11.40
N ILE A 43 -6.20 9.61 10.54
CA ILE A 43 -5.34 10.32 9.58
C ILE A 43 -4.97 11.71 10.07
N TRP A 44 -3.80 12.19 9.65
CA TRP A 44 -3.38 13.57 9.81
C TRP A 44 -3.96 14.45 8.71
N LEU A 45 -4.37 15.67 9.07
CA LEU A 45 -4.87 16.66 8.13
C LEU A 45 -3.75 17.63 7.74
N GLY A 46 -3.48 17.69 6.45
CA GLY A 46 -2.50 18.60 5.86
C GLY A 46 -2.91 19.00 4.46
N ASP A 47 -2.27 20.05 3.97
CA ASP A 47 -2.34 20.48 2.57
C ASP A 47 -1.47 19.55 1.72
N LEU A 48 -2.11 18.83 0.79
CA LEU A 48 -1.48 17.87 -0.10
C LEU A 48 -1.58 18.36 -1.54
N SER A 49 -0.43 18.48 -2.22
CA SER A 49 -0.41 18.96 -3.61
C SER A 49 -0.84 17.86 -4.60
N GLY A 50 -2.11 17.88 -4.98
CA GLY A 50 -2.65 17.04 -6.06
C GLY A 50 -3.08 15.64 -5.64
N GLN A 51 -3.20 15.35 -4.33
CA GLN A 51 -3.77 14.12 -3.80
C GLN A 51 -4.73 14.47 -2.66
N GLU A 52 -5.79 13.68 -2.48
CA GLU A 52 -6.75 13.89 -1.38
C GLU A 52 -6.29 13.23 -0.07
N ALA A 53 -5.53 12.14 -0.16
CA ALA A 53 -5.00 11.42 0.98
C ALA A 53 -3.75 10.61 0.59
N ILE A 54 -2.87 10.39 1.56
CA ILE A 54 -1.74 9.48 1.46
C ILE A 54 -1.96 8.37 2.48
N LEU A 55 -2.05 7.13 2.00
CA LEU A 55 -2.15 5.95 2.85
C LEU A 55 -0.79 5.25 2.87
N GLY A 56 -0.12 5.30 4.02
CA GLY A 56 1.21 4.74 4.21
C GLY A 56 1.19 3.25 4.52
N MET A 57 2.37 2.73 4.90
CA MET A 57 2.54 1.33 5.30
C MET A 57 1.74 0.99 6.56
N ASP A 58 1.52 1.96 7.43
CA ASP A 58 0.68 1.87 8.63
C ASP A 58 -0.77 1.49 8.32
N PHE A 59 -1.27 1.88 7.15
CA PHE A 59 -2.55 1.40 6.62
C PHE A 59 -2.37 0.16 5.73
N MET A 60 -1.46 0.21 4.75
CA MET A 60 -1.35 -0.81 3.70
C MET A 60 -1.01 -2.20 4.25
N VAL A 61 -0.10 -2.30 5.23
CA VAL A 61 0.33 -3.61 5.78
C VAL A 61 -0.79 -4.28 6.58
N PRO A 62 -1.43 -3.63 7.58
CA PRO A 62 -2.57 -4.24 8.28
C PRO A 62 -3.78 -4.47 7.38
N ALA A 63 -3.98 -3.61 6.37
CA ALA A 63 -5.04 -3.79 5.40
C ALA A 63 -4.76 -4.94 4.41
N GLY A 64 -3.59 -5.57 4.43
CA GLY A 64 -3.26 -6.68 3.53
C GLY A 64 -3.07 -6.28 2.07
N ILE A 65 -2.83 -5.00 1.80
CA ILE A 65 -2.58 -4.49 0.45
C ILE A 65 -1.17 -4.90 0.00
N ARG A 66 -1.06 -5.46 -1.20
CA ARG A 66 0.23 -5.92 -1.78
C ARG A 66 0.55 -5.13 -3.03
N LEU A 67 1.83 -4.81 -3.24
CA LEU A 67 2.30 -4.17 -4.47
C LEU A 67 2.96 -5.21 -5.37
N ASP A 68 2.46 -5.34 -6.59
CA ASP A 68 3.06 -6.15 -7.65
C ASP A 68 3.79 -5.22 -8.63
N LEU A 69 5.11 -5.10 -8.44
CA LEU A 69 5.96 -4.25 -9.28
C LEU A 69 6.21 -4.86 -10.68
N ALA A 70 6.04 -6.16 -10.83
CA ALA A 70 6.16 -6.87 -12.10
C ALA A 70 5.00 -6.52 -13.02
N ASP A 71 3.78 -6.60 -12.48
CA ASP A 71 2.55 -6.27 -13.20
C ASP A 71 2.22 -4.77 -13.17
N GLY A 72 2.93 -4.00 -12.33
CA GLY A 72 2.68 -2.58 -12.13
C GLY A 72 1.33 -2.31 -11.44
N SER A 73 0.90 -3.20 -10.55
CA SER A 73 -0.42 -3.16 -9.93
C SER A 73 -0.36 -3.23 -8.40
N LEU A 74 -1.44 -2.90 -7.73
CA LEU A 74 -1.68 -3.23 -6.33
C LEU A 74 -2.78 -4.29 -6.23
N CYS A 75 -2.68 -5.18 -5.24
CA CYS A 75 -3.67 -6.18 -4.93
C CYS A 75 -4.30 -5.86 -3.57
N LEU A 76 -5.62 -5.84 -3.52
CA LEU A 76 -6.39 -5.81 -2.28
C LEU A 76 -6.43 -7.22 -1.64
N PRO A 77 -6.85 -7.36 -0.37
CA PRO A 77 -6.93 -8.66 0.32
C PRO A 77 -7.86 -9.68 -0.34
N ASP A 78 -8.79 -9.21 -1.16
CA ASP A 78 -9.75 -10.00 -1.91
C ASP A 78 -9.28 -10.32 -3.34
N ASP A 79 -7.97 -10.15 -3.58
CA ASP A 79 -7.30 -10.35 -4.86
C ASP A 79 -7.76 -9.39 -5.98
N VAL A 80 -8.52 -8.33 -5.67
CA VAL A 80 -8.82 -7.27 -6.64
C VAL A 80 -7.54 -6.52 -6.98
N ARG A 81 -7.24 -6.46 -8.28
CA ARG A 81 -6.05 -5.79 -8.82
C ARG A 81 -6.38 -4.40 -9.35
N ILE A 82 -5.63 -3.40 -8.93
CA ILE A 82 -5.73 -2.00 -9.41
C ILE A 82 -4.41 -1.62 -10.07
N GLN A 83 -4.46 -1.14 -11.31
CA GLN A 83 -3.26 -0.72 -12.03
C GLN A 83 -2.69 0.58 -11.44
N LEU A 84 -1.38 0.61 -11.21
CA LEU A 84 -0.69 1.78 -10.70
C LEU A 84 -0.47 2.78 -11.85
N SER A 85 -0.82 4.03 -11.57
CA SER A 85 -0.61 5.15 -12.50
C SER A 85 0.84 5.22 -12.97
N GLY A 86 1.06 5.38 -14.28
CA GLY A 86 2.40 5.53 -14.86
C GLY A 86 3.25 4.26 -14.85
N ARG A 87 2.73 3.12 -14.39
CA ARG A 87 3.40 1.82 -14.50
C ARG A 87 2.85 1.04 -15.69
N ARG A 88 3.71 0.20 -16.25
CA ARG A 88 3.38 -0.77 -17.29
C ARG A 88 3.87 -2.12 -16.82
N GLN A 89 3.20 -3.19 -17.25
CA GLN A 89 3.69 -4.54 -17.02
C GLN A 89 5.13 -4.66 -17.56
N LEU A 90 6.04 -5.11 -16.70
CA LEU A 90 7.44 -5.32 -17.06
C LEU A 90 7.61 -6.56 -17.96
N TYR A 91 6.64 -7.47 -17.95
CA TYR A 91 6.68 -8.71 -18.70
C TYR A 91 5.55 -8.77 -19.74
N ASN A 92 5.90 -9.14 -20.97
CA ASN A 92 4.96 -9.38 -22.05
C ASN A 92 4.75 -10.90 -22.19
N VAL A 93 3.57 -11.40 -21.77
CA VAL A 93 2.95 -12.71 -22.09
C VAL A 93 3.75 -14.00 -21.71
N LYS A 94 5.03 -13.91 -21.32
CA LYS A 94 5.88 -15.05 -20.93
C LYS A 94 6.26 -15.04 -19.44
N SER A 95 5.28 -14.85 -18.56
CA SER A 95 5.47 -15.15 -17.13
C SER A 95 5.26 -16.65 -16.91
N ARG A 96 6.27 -17.34 -16.36
CA ARG A 96 6.10 -18.71 -15.87
C ARG A 96 5.65 -18.62 -14.42
N VAL A 97 4.45 -19.11 -14.11
CA VAL A 97 3.99 -19.22 -12.72
C VAL A 97 4.87 -20.25 -12.03
N VAL A 98 5.63 -19.82 -11.03
CA VAL A 98 6.39 -20.71 -10.15
C VAL A 98 5.54 -20.96 -8.92
N ARG A 99 5.03 -22.19 -8.79
CA ARG A 99 4.37 -22.62 -7.55
C ARG A 99 5.44 -23.19 -6.63
N LEU A 100 5.53 -22.63 -5.44
CA LEU A 100 6.32 -23.21 -4.37
C LEU A 100 5.50 -24.36 -3.77
N ASP A 101 6.08 -25.55 -3.71
CA ASP A 101 5.46 -26.71 -3.05
C ASP A 101 5.46 -26.56 -1.51
N GLN A 102 6.10 -25.50 -0.99
CA GLN A 102 6.33 -25.26 0.42
C GLN A 102 6.02 -23.80 0.76
N HIS A 103 5.38 -23.56 1.91
CA HIS A 103 5.30 -22.22 2.48
C HIS A 103 6.69 -21.80 2.92
N LEU A 104 7.14 -20.64 2.44
CA LEU A 104 8.44 -20.11 2.81
C LEU A 104 8.29 -18.76 3.48
N GLN A 105 8.95 -18.61 4.62
CA GLN A 105 9.04 -17.38 5.37
C GLN A 105 10.39 -16.75 5.05
N ILE A 106 10.37 -15.49 4.62
CA ILE A 106 11.56 -14.69 4.35
C ILE A 106 11.57 -13.58 5.37
N ASP A 107 12.69 -13.43 6.09
CA ASP A 107 12.85 -12.35 7.05
C ASP A 107 13.00 -11.00 6.34
N VAL A 108 12.80 -9.91 7.08
CA VAL A 108 12.82 -8.56 6.52
C VAL A 108 14.22 -8.25 5.99
N GLY A 109 14.30 -7.96 4.68
CA GLY A 109 15.57 -7.66 4.00
C GLY A 109 16.26 -8.87 3.40
N ASP A 110 15.77 -10.09 3.69
CA ASP A 110 16.29 -11.30 3.08
C ASP A 110 15.70 -11.54 1.69
N SER A 111 16.43 -12.34 0.91
CA SER A 111 16.00 -12.80 -0.40
C SER A 111 16.22 -14.29 -0.50
N MET A 112 15.41 -14.96 -1.31
CA MET A 112 15.59 -16.39 -1.58
C MET A 112 15.52 -16.66 -3.08
N GLU A 113 16.50 -17.43 -3.56
CA GLU A 113 16.46 -17.99 -4.90
C GLU A 113 15.67 -19.30 -4.93
N VAL A 114 14.71 -19.39 -5.85
CA VAL A 114 13.87 -20.59 -6.02
C VAL A 114 14.32 -21.33 -7.28
N PRO A 115 14.74 -22.61 -7.17
CA PRO A 115 15.12 -23.39 -8.34
C PRO A 115 13.91 -23.64 -9.26
N MET A 116 14.01 -23.18 -10.51
CA MET A 116 12.98 -23.38 -11.52
C MET A 116 12.98 -24.82 -12.03
N ARG A 117 12.03 -25.65 -11.58
CA ARG A 117 11.77 -26.94 -12.25
C ARG A 117 11.17 -26.69 -13.64
N LYS A 118 11.73 -27.32 -14.68
CA LYS A 118 11.07 -27.39 -15.99
C LYS A 118 9.91 -28.38 -15.85
N GLN A 119 8.69 -27.96 -16.15
CA GLN A 119 7.62 -28.92 -16.39
C GLN A 119 7.97 -29.62 -17.70
N THR A 120 8.32 -30.90 -17.61
CA THR A 120 8.49 -31.80 -18.77
C THR A 120 7.14 -32.16 -19.35
#